data_AF-A0A8J2WVR8-F1
#
_entry.id   AF-A0A8J2WVR8-F1
#
_cell.length_a   1.000
_cell.length_b   1.000
_cell.length_c   1.000
_cell.angle_alpha   90.00
_cell.angle_beta   90.00
_cell.angle_gamma   90.00
#
_symmetry.space_group_name_H-M   'P 1'
#
loop_
_entity.id
_entity.type
_entity.pdbx_description
1 polymer ?
#
loop_
_entity_poly.entity_id
_entity_poly.type
_entity_poly.pdbx_seq_one_letter_code
_entity_poly.pdbx_strand_id
1 'polypeptide(L)'
;MRMLRALLLAAAAGQSYSIIAAAHSVIFRNEMDEDATLYWVDPATKQKTKVGVARAYGGELPQNTHVGHQFHYEGGHSVGVEDIVIRADRTYYSLTKNGRCRVECVVAGGKYGAKGRGKIGFTVYPDWSPRGAGRFLELVRKHFFDDCAINRVVPQFLAQFGIAADYEARTWWRMRTIEDDPPQSIPFKPGYVAFAGSGPNSRSTEMFVVMPETSRHQLNAFGENPWETPFAVADDDAIRSVLPMLVNSYGDMPPWGGGPDPQKIYERGGYDMLHRDFPELARFETCRVKERPMPAKARRDL
;
A
#
# COMPACT_ATOMS: atom_id res chain seq x y z
N MET A 1 -45.99 -16.97 63.29
CA MET A 1 -45.36 -16.47 64.54
C MET A 1 -44.16 -15.62 64.16
N ARG A 2 -44.20 -14.30 64.46
CA ARG A 2 -43.10 -13.34 64.82
C ARG A 2 -41.79 -13.35 63.97
N MET A 3 -41.12 -12.25 63.60
CA MET A 3 -41.15 -10.84 63.97
C MET A 3 -40.12 -10.06 63.10
N LEU A 4 -40.45 -8.79 62.84
CA LEU A 4 -39.62 -7.56 62.77
C LEU A 4 -38.42 -7.36 61.78
N ARG A 5 -38.51 -6.16 61.18
CA ARG A 5 -37.55 -5.32 60.44
C ARG A 5 -36.15 -5.16 61.05
N ALA A 6 -35.17 -4.89 60.18
CA ALA A 6 -34.16 -3.84 60.41
C ALA A 6 -33.75 -3.17 59.10
N LEU A 7 -33.93 -1.85 59.04
CA LEU A 7 -33.40 -0.91 58.05
C LEU A 7 -32.03 -0.43 58.55
N LEU A 8 -31.02 -0.32 57.69
CA LEU A 8 -29.94 0.65 57.90
C LEU A 8 -29.31 1.07 56.56
N LEU A 9 -29.19 2.39 56.42
CA LEU A 9 -28.72 3.16 55.28
C LEU A 9 -27.19 3.17 55.16
N ALA A 10 -26.75 3.33 53.89
CA ALA A 10 -25.64 4.14 53.39
C ALA A 10 -24.18 3.79 53.76
N ALA A 11 -23.40 3.48 52.71
CA ALA A 11 -22.19 4.24 52.39
C ALA A 11 -21.85 4.07 50.90
N ALA A 12 -21.97 5.16 50.15
CA ALA A 12 -21.36 5.29 48.84
C ALA A 12 -19.84 5.43 49.02
N ALA A 13 -19.08 4.63 48.27
CA ALA A 13 -17.70 4.95 47.96
C ALA A 13 -17.51 4.62 46.47
N GLY A 14 -17.47 5.68 45.66
CA GLY A 14 -17.18 5.59 44.24
C GLY A 14 -15.80 4.98 44.04
N GLN A 15 -15.76 3.77 43.50
CA GLN A 15 -14.59 3.29 42.81
C GLN A 15 -14.70 3.76 41.36
N SER A 16 -14.11 4.92 41.10
CA SER A 16 -13.68 5.27 39.75
C SER A 16 -12.65 4.22 39.33
N TYR A 17 -13.11 3.17 38.66
CA TYR A 17 -12.23 2.30 37.88
C TYR A 17 -11.63 3.15 36.76
N SER A 18 -10.50 3.78 37.05
CA SER A 18 -9.56 4.20 36.02
C SER A 18 -9.06 2.91 35.38
N ILE A 19 -9.77 2.42 34.36
CA ILE A 19 -9.19 1.49 33.41
C ILE A 19 -8.04 2.27 32.78
N ILE A 20 -6.81 2.01 33.24
CA ILE A 20 -5.63 2.45 32.52
C ILE A 20 -5.71 1.69 31.21
N ALA A 21 -6.23 2.35 30.18
CA ALA A 21 -6.29 1.77 28.86
C ALA A 21 -4.86 1.41 28.46
N ALA A 22 -4.63 0.15 28.10
CA ALA A 22 -3.29 -0.35 27.80
C ALA A 22 -2.62 0.53 26.73
N ALA A 23 -1.35 0.85 26.96
CA ALA A 23 -0.57 1.64 26.02
C ALA A 23 -0.52 0.93 24.66
N HIS A 24 -0.86 1.65 23.61
CA HIS A 24 -0.92 1.19 22.22
C HIS A 24 -0.11 2.15 21.35
N SER A 25 0.90 1.64 20.65
CA SER A 25 1.75 2.46 19.80
C SER A 25 1.23 2.46 18.36
N VAL A 26 1.07 3.65 17.80
CA VAL A 26 0.60 3.86 16.43
C VAL A 26 1.52 4.79 15.66
N ILE A 27 1.62 4.58 14.35
CA ILE A 27 2.30 5.48 13.44
C ILE A 27 1.27 6.14 12.52
N PHE A 28 1.27 7.46 12.48
CA PHE A 28 0.51 8.21 11.47
C PHE A 28 1.42 8.55 10.30
N ARG A 29 1.13 8.07 9.10
CA ARG A 29 1.87 8.40 7.88
C ARG A 29 1.06 9.32 7.01
N ASN A 30 1.63 10.46 6.65
CA ASN A 30 0.95 11.42 5.79
C ASN A 30 1.19 11.11 4.32
N GLU A 31 0.17 10.65 3.61
CA GLU A 31 0.25 10.35 2.19
C GLU A 31 -0.08 11.55 1.28
N MET A 32 -0.36 12.71 1.86
CA MET A 32 -0.79 13.89 1.12
C MET A 32 0.40 14.71 0.61
N ASP A 33 0.12 15.56 -0.36
CA ASP A 33 1.06 16.53 -0.93
C ASP A 33 1.32 17.79 -0.09
N GLU A 34 0.78 17.84 1.13
CA GLU A 34 0.92 18.94 2.08
C GLU A 34 1.01 18.43 3.52
N ASP A 35 1.55 19.26 4.41
CA ASP A 35 1.74 18.90 5.82
C ASP A 35 0.40 18.67 6.51
N ALA A 36 0.33 17.59 7.30
CA ALA A 36 -0.86 17.24 8.07
C ALA A 36 -0.66 17.56 9.55
N THR A 37 -1.52 18.39 10.13
CA THR A 37 -1.54 18.61 11.59
C THR A 37 -2.48 17.63 12.26
N LEU A 38 -1.97 16.83 13.20
CA LEU A 38 -2.72 15.83 13.93
C LEU A 38 -3.23 16.40 15.27
N TYR A 39 -4.46 16.04 15.64
CA TYR A 39 -5.12 16.39 16.89
C TYR A 39 -5.72 15.15 17.55
N TRP A 40 -5.58 15.05 18.87
CA TRP A 40 -6.43 14.18 19.68
C TRP A 40 -7.77 14.87 19.91
N VAL A 41 -8.85 14.10 19.94
CA VAL A 41 -10.22 14.60 20.12
C VAL A 41 -10.79 13.99 21.39
N ASP A 42 -11.21 14.85 22.31
CA ASP A 42 -11.98 14.41 23.46
C ASP A 42 -13.37 13.95 22.99
N PRO A 43 -13.77 12.69 23.25
CA PRO A 43 -15.00 12.13 22.70
C PRO A 43 -16.27 12.79 23.26
N ALA A 44 -16.22 13.38 24.46
CA ALA A 44 -17.36 13.98 25.13
C ALA A 44 -17.53 15.47 24.77
N THR A 45 -16.44 16.22 24.74
CA THR A 45 -16.45 17.68 24.52
C THR A 45 -16.13 18.08 23.09
N LYS A 46 -15.59 17.15 22.28
CA LYS A 46 -15.04 17.41 20.94
C LYS A 46 -13.89 18.41 20.92
N GLN A 47 -13.29 18.68 22.09
CA GLN A 47 -12.11 19.52 22.19
C GLN A 47 -10.92 18.85 21.50
N LYS A 48 -10.24 19.62 20.64
CA LYS A 48 -9.04 19.17 19.91
C LYS A 48 -7.77 19.59 20.66
N THR A 49 -6.88 18.64 20.89
CA THR A 49 -5.53 18.88 21.44
C THR A 49 -4.49 18.57 20.37
N LYS A 50 -3.69 19.56 19.99
CA LYS A 50 -2.66 19.39 18.94
C LYS A 50 -1.60 18.38 19.38
N VAL A 51 -1.31 17.44 18.51
CA VAL A 51 -0.30 16.40 18.70
C VAL A 51 1.01 16.80 18.03
N GLY A 52 0.95 17.14 16.75
CA GLY A 52 2.15 17.38 15.94
C GLY A 52 1.83 17.54 14.47
N VAL A 53 2.89 17.59 13.65
CA VAL A 53 2.78 17.72 12.19
C VAL A 53 3.46 16.53 11.55
N ALA A 54 2.71 15.75 10.77
CA ALA A 54 3.24 14.74 9.87
C ALA A 54 3.55 15.40 8.52
N ARG A 55 4.82 15.39 8.11
CA ARG A 55 5.28 16.07 6.89
C ARG A 55 4.65 15.46 5.64
N ALA A 56 4.41 16.29 4.63
CA ALA A 56 3.96 15.83 3.31
C ALA A 56 4.82 14.69 2.75
N TYR A 57 4.26 13.92 1.81
CA TYR A 57 4.98 12.91 1.02
C TYR A 57 5.57 11.74 1.83
N GLY A 58 4.78 11.17 2.74
CA GLY A 58 5.13 9.96 3.50
C GLY A 58 5.74 10.23 4.86
N GLY A 59 5.67 11.46 5.37
CA GLY A 59 6.18 11.79 6.70
C GLY A 59 5.42 11.02 7.78
N GLU A 60 6.17 10.42 8.71
CA GLU A 60 5.63 9.63 9.81
C GLU A 60 5.62 10.42 11.13
N LEU A 61 4.58 10.20 11.93
CA LEU A 61 4.42 10.74 13.28
C LEU A 61 4.05 9.59 14.23
N PRO A 62 5.05 8.94 14.87
CA PRO A 62 4.80 7.90 15.87
C PRO A 62 4.18 8.49 17.13
N GLN A 63 3.21 7.79 17.74
CA GLN A 63 2.51 8.21 18.95
C GLN A 63 2.23 7.01 19.87
N ASN A 64 2.32 7.25 21.18
CA ASN A 64 1.79 6.34 22.19
C ASN A 64 0.39 6.80 22.60
N THR A 65 -0.57 5.88 22.57
CA THR A 65 -1.98 6.17 22.80
C THR A 65 -2.66 4.94 23.43
N HIS A 66 -3.98 4.81 23.28
CA HIS A 66 -4.75 3.66 23.70
C HIS A 66 -5.87 3.37 22.71
N VAL A 67 -6.39 2.14 22.74
CA VAL A 67 -7.57 1.74 21.97
C VAL A 67 -8.77 2.59 22.39
N GLY A 68 -9.56 3.04 21.41
CA GLY A 68 -10.73 3.90 21.62
C GLY A 68 -10.43 5.40 21.61
N HIS A 69 -9.16 5.82 21.63
CA HIS A 69 -8.80 7.23 21.51
C HIS A 69 -9.24 7.77 20.14
N GLN A 70 -9.73 9.01 20.09
CA GLN A 70 -10.18 9.65 18.84
C GLN A 70 -9.14 10.64 18.34
N PHE A 71 -8.93 10.68 17.03
CA PHE A 71 -8.07 11.66 16.40
C PHE A 71 -8.69 12.29 15.16
N HIS A 72 -8.18 13.46 14.83
CA HIS A 72 -8.51 14.24 13.66
C HIS A 72 -7.24 14.81 13.05
N TYR A 73 -7.22 15.10 11.76
CA TYR A 73 -6.10 15.78 11.12
C TYR A 73 -6.55 16.82 10.10
N GLU A 74 -5.78 17.90 10.01
CA GLU A 74 -5.97 19.01 9.08
C GLU A 74 -4.82 19.01 8.05
N GLY A 75 -5.05 19.51 6.83
CA GLY A 75 -4.04 19.52 5.75
C GLY A 75 -4.34 18.58 4.58
N GLY A 76 -5.61 18.44 4.21
CA GLY A 76 -6.02 17.67 3.02
C GLY A 76 -7.43 17.09 3.08
N HIS A 77 -8.11 17.23 4.23
CA HIS A 77 -9.51 16.84 4.41
C HIS A 77 -10.16 17.69 5.51
N SER A 78 -10.32 19.00 5.31
CA SER A 78 -10.81 19.93 6.37
C SER A 78 -12.32 20.07 6.48
N VAL A 79 -13.13 19.28 5.74
CA VAL A 79 -14.59 19.38 5.82
C VAL A 79 -15.26 17.99 5.81
N GLY A 80 -15.85 17.61 6.95
CA GLY A 80 -16.87 16.56 7.00
C GLY A 80 -16.43 15.13 7.32
N VAL A 81 -15.17 14.88 7.71
CA VAL A 81 -14.73 13.55 8.15
C VAL A 81 -14.99 13.38 9.63
N GLU A 82 -15.66 12.28 9.99
CA GLU A 82 -15.86 11.86 11.38
C GLU A 82 -14.51 11.61 12.08
N ASP A 83 -14.48 11.81 13.39
CA ASP A 83 -13.29 11.54 14.20
C ASP A 83 -12.92 10.04 14.11
N ILE A 84 -11.65 9.73 13.84
CA ILE A 84 -11.19 8.36 13.64
C ILE A 84 -10.80 7.75 14.98
N VAL A 85 -11.25 6.52 15.22
CA VAL A 85 -10.99 5.78 16.47
C VAL A 85 -9.76 4.88 16.32
N ILE A 86 -8.87 4.91 17.32
CA ILE A 86 -7.74 3.99 17.44
C ILE A 86 -8.25 2.58 17.74
N ARG A 87 -7.85 1.62 16.92
CA ARG A 87 -8.27 0.21 16.99
C ARG A 87 -7.13 -0.65 17.53
N ALA A 88 -7.49 -1.71 18.26
CA ALA A 88 -6.54 -2.65 18.83
C ALA A 88 -5.73 -3.41 17.76
N ASP A 89 -6.34 -3.65 16.60
CA ASP A 89 -5.76 -4.42 15.49
C ASP A 89 -4.91 -3.56 14.53
N ARG A 90 -4.72 -2.27 14.82
CA ARG A 90 -4.01 -1.34 13.94
C ARG A 90 -2.92 -0.59 14.66
N THR A 91 -1.71 -0.66 14.12
CA THR A 91 -0.54 0.10 14.59
C THR A 91 -0.11 1.17 13.59
N TYR A 92 -0.86 1.33 12.50
CA TYR A 92 -0.50 2.21 11.40
C TYR A 92 -1.75 2.87 10.80
N TYR A 93 -1.70 4.18 10.62
CA TYR A 93 -2.80 5.00 10.10
C TYR A 93 -2.27 5.89 8.99
N SER A 94 -2.87 5.82 7.81
CA SER A 94 -2.51 6.71 6.71
C SER A 94 -3.44 7.92 6.67
N LEU A 95 -2.86 9.10 6.70
CA LEU A 95 -3.56 10.37 6.53
C LEU A 95 -3.65 10.64 5.03
N THR A 96 -4.85 10.76 4.50
CA THR A 96 -5.10 10.91 3.05
C THR A 96 -6.21 11.91 2.82
N LYS A 97 -6.31 12.47 1.61
CA LYS A 97 -7.35 13.45 1.31
C LYS A 97 -8.76 12.89 1.24
N ASN A 98 -8.95 11.58 1.02
CA ASN A 98 -10.27 10.96 0.81
C ASN A 98 -10.30 9.47 1.24
N GLY A 99 -9.47 9.06 2.20
CA GLY A 99 -9.27 7.65 2.57
C GLY A 99 -8.51 6.82 1.54
N ARG A 100 -8.19 7.39 0.37
CA ARG A 100 -7.58 6.70 -0.78
C ARG A 100 -6.61 7.63 -1.48
N CYS A 101 -5.62 7.03 -2.15
CA CYS A 101 -4.72 7.71 -3.06
C CYS A 101 -4.88 7.17 -4.48
N ARG A 102 -4.62 8.03 -5.46
CA ARG A 102 -4.77 7.68 -6.87
C ARG A 102 -3.41 7.71 -7.56
N VAL A 103 -3.07 6.62 -8.24
CA VAL A 103 -1.86 6.52 -9.08
C VAL A 103 -2.26 6.25 -10.52
N GLU A 104 -1.64 6.95 -11.47
CA GLU A 104 -1.80 6.68 -12.91
C GLU A 104 -0.44 6.26 -13.46
N CYS A 105 -0.42 5.11 -14.14
CA CYS A 105 0.74 4.62 -14.86
C CYS A 105 0.47 4.60 -16.36
N VAL A 106 1.38 5.17 -17.14
CA VAL A 106 1.40 5.05 -18.60
C VAL A 106 2.19 3.80 -18.96
N VAL A 107 1.59 2.93 -19.75
CA VAL A 107 2.20 1.67 -20.20
C VAL A 107 2.53 1.77 -21.67
N ALA A 108 3.72 1.32 -22.05
CA ALA A 108 4.14 1.16 -23.45
C ALA A 108 4.74 -0.24 -23.68
N GLY A 109 4.91 -0.63 -24.94
CA GLY A 109 5.34 -1.99 -25.30
C GLY A 109 4.21 -3.01 -25.21
N GLY A 110 4.53 -4.31 -25.17
CA GLY A 110 3.51 -5.35 -25.30
C GLY A 110 2.78 -5.27 -26.64
N LYS A 111 1.50 -5.65 -26.65
CA LYS A 111 0.66 -5.61 -27.87
C LYS A 111 0.34 -4.19 -28.36
N TYR A 112 0.71 -3.14 -27.61
CA TYR A 112 0.61 -1.76 -28.08
C TYR A 112 1.64 -1.40 -29.16
N GLY A 113 2.70 -2.21 -29.29
CA GLY A 113 3.82 -1.94 -30.20
C GLY A 113 4.63 -0.70 -29.79
N ALA A 114 5.58 -0.30 -30.65
CA ALA A 114 6.58 0.72 -30.32
C ALA A 114 6.02 2.14 -30.10
N LYS A 115 4.80 2.44 -30.55
CA LYS A 115 4.19 3.78 -30.47
C LYS A 115 2.87 3.82 -29.69
N GLY A 116 2.27 2.67 -29.39
CA GLY A 116 1.01 2.61 -28.64
C GLY A 116 1.23 2.80 -27.14
N ARG A 117 0.23 3.37 -26.48
CA ARG A 117 0.21 3.55 -25.02
C ARG A 117 -1.11 3.09 -24.44
N GLY A 118 -1.03 2.44 -23.29
CA GLY A 118 -2.15 2.18 -22.39
C GLY A 118 -2.04 3.02 -21.12
N LYS A 119 -3.11 3.09 -20.34
CA LYS A 119 -3.10 3.72 -19.02
C LYS A 119 -3.70 2.78 -17.99
N ILE A 120 -2.97 2.55 -16.90
CA ILE A 120 -3.46 1.81 -15.75
C ILE A 120 -3.60 2.81 -14.60
N GLY A 121 -4.83 3.04 -14.17
CA GLY A 121 -5.10 3.73 -12.94
C GLY A 121 -5.20 2.74 -11.78
N PHE A 122 -4.57 3.07 -10.66
CA PHE A 122 -4.65 2.31 -9.42
C PHE A 122 -5.27 3.15 -8.32
N THR A 123 -6.31 2.61 -7.69
CA THR A 123 -6.85 3.14 -6.44
C THR A 123 -6.16 2.41 -5.29
N VAL A 124 -5.39 3.16 -4.51
CA VAL A 124 -4.63 2.64 -3.36
C VAL A 124 -5.50 2.74 -2.11
N TYR A 125 -5.50 1.66 -1.32
CA TYR A 125 -6.27 1.48 -0.09
C TYR A 125 -5.32 1.33 1.11
N PRO A 126 -4.83 2.43 1.70
CA PRO A 126 -3.93 2.34 2.84
C PRO A 126 -4.56 1.65 4.06
N ASP A 127 -5.88 1.65 4.19
CA ASP A 127 -6.58 0.92 5.25
C ASP A 127 -6.49 -0.61 5.14
N TRP A 128 -6.19 -1.14 3.95
CA TRP A 128 -6.05 -2.58 3.72
C TRP A 128 -4.64 -3.07 4.06
N SER A 129 -3.63 -2.32 3.64
CA SER A 129 -2.23 -2.67 3.82
C SER A 129 -1.45 -1.36 3.99
N PRO A 130 -1.44 -0.76 5.20
CA PRO A 130 -0.85 0.56 5.39
C PRO A 130 0.64 0.62 5.02
N ARG A 131 1.42 -0.41 5.36
CA ARG A 131 2.85 -0.46 5.06
C ARG A 131 3.10 -0.71 3.58
N GLY A 132 2.35 -1.64 2.98
CA GLY A 132 2.41 -1.93 1.55
C GLY A 132 2.02 -0.73 0.69
N ALA A 133 0.89 -0.09 1.01
CA ALA A 133 0.43 1.14 0.35
C ALA A 133 1.44 2.27 0.49
N GLY A 134 1.97 2.50 1.70
CA GLY A 134 2.95 3.54 1.95
C GLY A 134 4.25 3.32 1.18
N ARG A 135 4.72 2.06 1.08
CA ARG A 135 5.88 1.69 0.25
C ARG A 135 5.61 1.90 -1.23
N PHE A 136 4.46 1.49 -1.75
CA PHE A 136 4.11 1.71 -3.16
C PHE A 136 4.08 3.21 -3.49
N LEU A 137 3.40 4.02 -2.69
CA LEU A 137 3.29 5.47 -2.91
C LEU A 137 4.65 6.16 -2.81
N GLU A 138 5.52 5.73 -1.89
CA GLU A 138 6.90 6.22 -1.79
C GLU A 138 7.70 5.93 -3.06
N LEU A 139 7.66 4.69 -3.57
CA LEU A 139 8.34 4.31 -4.80
C LEU A 139 7.82 5.10 -6.01
N VAL A 140 6.50 5.30 -6.11
CA VAL A 140 5.88 6.14 -7.16
C VAL A 140 6.39 7.58 -7.07
N ARG A 141 6.40 8.20 -5.88
CA ARG A 141 6.90 9.58 -5.69
C ARG A 141 8.39 9.70 -6.01
N LYS A 142 9.17 8.63 -5.77
CA LYS A 142 10.61 8.58 -6.07
C LYS A 142 10.93 8.25 -7.53
N HIS A 143 9.92 8.10 -8.39
CA HIS A 143 10.04 7.74 -9.80
C HIS A 143 10.66 6.35 -10.03
N PHE A 144 10.51 5.45 -9.06
CA PHE A 144 11.12 4.12 -9.11
C PHE A 144 10.61 3.26 -10.27
N PHE A 145 9.34 3.45 -10.65
CA PHE A 145 8.70 2.68 -11.73
C PHE A 145 8.88 3.28 -13.13
N ASP A 146 9.66 4.37 -13.28
CA ASP A 146 9.92 4.93 -14.60
C ASP A 146 10.78 3.95 -15.42
N ASP A 147 10.33 3.67 -16.64
CA ASP A 147 10.82 2.62 -17.55
C ASP A 147 10.85 1.20 -16.94
N CYS A 148 10.14 0.95 -15.84
CA CYS A 148 10.15 -0.35 -15.16
C CYS A 148 9.41 -1.41 -15.98
N ALA A 149 10.10 -2.50 -16.30
CA ALA A 149 9.55 -3.63 -17.03
C ALA A 149 8.49 -4.39 -16.22
N ILE A 150 7.43 -4.82 -16.90
CA ILE A 150 6.47 -5.81 -16.40
C ILE A 150 7.04 -7.18 -16.77
N ASN A 151 7.94 -7.67 -15.92
CA ASN A 151 8.91 -8.70 -16.26
C ASN A 151 8.39 -10.14 -16.18
N ARG A 152 7.14 -10.36 -15.76
CA ARG A 152 6.50 -11.68 -15.75
C ARG A 152 5.01 -11.50 -15.97
N VAL A 153 4.47 -12.10 -17.03
CA VAL A 153 3.04 -11.97 -17.38
C VAL A 153 2.49 -13.36 -17.68
N VAL A 154 1.72 -13.89 -16.73
CA VAL A 154 1.08 -15.21 -16.84
C VAL A 154 -0.43 -14.98 -16.99
N PRO A 155 -1.02 -15.24 -18.18
CA PRO A 155 -2.45 -15.09 -18.40
C PRO A 155 -3.25 -15.84 -17.34
N GLN A 156 -4.38 -15.27 -16.91
CA GLN A 156 -5.25 -15.86 -15.88
C GLN A 156 -4.58 -16.08 -14.52
N PHE A 157 -3.42 -15.49 -14.28
CA PHE A 157 -2.73 -15.55 -12.99
C PHE A 157 -2.30 -14.16 -12.52
N LEU A 158 -1.19 -13.63 -13.02
CA LEU A 158 -0.66 -12.35 -12.59
C LEU A 158 0.23 -11.68 -13.65
N ALA A 159 0.37 -10.36 -13.53
CA ALA A 159 1.46 -9.60 -14.14
C ALA A 159 2.29 -8.97 -13.03
N GLN A 160 3.60 -9.26 -13.01
CA GLN A 160 4.54 -8.83 -11.98
C GLN A 160 5.52 -7.80 -12.53
N PHE A 161 5.87 -6.85 -11.67
CA PHE A 161 6.75 -5.71 -11.93
C PHE A 161 7.48 -5.31 -10.64
N GLY A 162 8.31 -4.27 -10.71
CA GLY A 162 8.92 -3.65 -9.54
C GLY A 162 10.42 -3.88 -9.40
N ILE A 163 11.09 -4.30 -10.47
CA ILE A 163 12.55 -4.24 -10.57
C ILE A 163 12.89 -3.02 -11.42
N ALA A 164 13.35 -1.91 -10.82
CA ALA A 164 13.56 -0.64 -11.52
C ALA A 164 14.61 -0.69 -12.64
N ALA A 165 14.41 0.14 -13.67
CA ALA A 165 15.36 0.31 -14.78
C ALA A 165 16.70 0.86 -14.33
N ASP A 166 16.66 1.86 -13.43
CA ASP A 166 17.86 2.40 -12.79
C ASP A 166 18.50 1.35 -11.86
N TYR A 167 19.75 0.99 -12.16
CA TYR A 167 20.49 -0.06 -11.45
C TYR A 167 20.72 0.28 -9.97
N GLU A 168 21.07 1.54 -9.69
CA GLU A 168 21.38 1.97 -8.33
C GLU A 168 20.10 1.97 -7.48
N ALA A 169 18.98 2.46 -8.03
CA ALA A 169 17.68 2.43 -7.38
C ALA A 169 17.21 0.99 -7.11
N ARG A 170 17.23 0.08 -8.10
CA ARG A 170 16.78 -1.31 -7.84
C ARG A 170 17.64 -1.99 -6.79
N THR A 171 18.95 -1.77 -6.80
CA THR A 171 19.87 -2.37 -5.82
C THR A 171 19.63 -1.81 -4.41
N TRP A 172 19.50 -0.49 -4.30
CA TRP A 172 19.28 0.18 -3.01
C TRP A 172 17.95 -0.21 -2.37
N TRP A 173 16.87 -0.24 -3.16
CA TRP A 173 15.53 -0.55 -2.64
C TRP A 173 15.32 -2.04 -2.39
N ARG A 174 15.94 -2.93 -3.18
CA ARG A 174 15.86 -4.38 -2.96
C ARG A 174 16.29 -4.79 -1.55
N MET A 175 17.31 -4.12 -1.00
CA MET A 175 17.85 -4.41 0.33
C MET A 175 16.99 -3.88 1.48
N ARG A 176 15.97 -3.07 1.20
CA ARG A 176 15.12 -2.43 2.22
C ARG A 176 13.77 -3.09 2.27
N THR A 177 13.65 -4.12 3.09
CA THR A 177 12.37 -4.78 3.29
C THR A 177 11.44 -3.96 4.20
N ILE A 178 10.15 -4.27 4.15
CA ILE A 178 9.13 -3.83 5.10
C ILE A 178 8.55 -5.05 5.81
N GLU A 179 8.14 -4.85 7.07
CA GLU A 179 7.32 -5.82 7.79
C GLU A 179 5.99 -6.07 7.08
N ASP A 180 5.44 -7.27 7.21
CA ASP A 180 4.12 -7.63 6.67
C ASP A 180 2.99 -6.81 7.32
N ASP A 181 1.92 -6.58 6.56
CA ASP A 181 0.73 -5.93 7.10
C ASP A 181 -0.11 -6.97 7.86
N PRO A 182 -0.79 -6.58 8.95
CA PRO A 182 -1.71 -7.48 9.64
C PRO A 182 -2.69 -8.12 8.65
N PRO A 183 -2.90 -9.45 8.71
CA PRO A 183 -3.79 -10.14 7.78
C PRO A 183 -5.17 -9.49 7.75
N GLN A 184 -5.65 -9.19 6.55
CA GLN A 184 -7.01 -8.70 6.33
C GLN A 184 -7.82 -9.78 5.63
N SER A 185 -9.08 -9.97 6.01
CA SER A 185 -10.00 -10.90 5.33
C SER A 185 -10.53 -10.31 4.02
N ILE A 186 -9.63 -10.01 3.08
CA ILE A 186 -9.93 -9.41 1.79
C ILE A 186 -9.74 -10.49 0.70
N PRO A 187 -10.82 -11.02 0.11
CA PRO A 187 -10.70 -11.97 -0.98
C PRO A 187 -10.18 -11.29 -2.25
N PHE A 188 -9.16 -11.89 -2.87
CA PHE A 188 -8.60 -11.40 -4.13
C PHE A 188 -9.59 -11.45 -5.29
N LYS A 189 -9.45 -10.50 -6.20
CA LYS A 189 -10.16 -10.39 -7.48
C LYS A 189 -9.21 -9.90 -8.56
N PRO A 190 -9.55 -10.07 -9.86
CA PRO A 190 -8.82 -9.43 -10.94
C PRO A 190 -8.59 -7.94 -10.70
N GLY A 191 -7.39 -7.45 -11.06
CA GLY A 191 -6.95 -6.08 -10.85
C GLY A 191 -6.42 -5.76 -9.45
N TYR A 192 -6.52 -6.65 -8.48
CA TYR A 192 -5.95 -6.43 -7.15
C TYR A 192 -4.42 -6.46 -7.23
N VAL A 193 -3.78 -5.59 -6.45
CA VAL A 193 -2.33 -5.44 -6.40
C VAL A 193 -1.82 -5.79 -5.02
N ALA A 194 -0.80 -6.65 -4.98
CA ALA A 194 -0.10 -7.05 -3.75
C ALA A 194 1.40 -7.20 -4.01
N PHE A 195 2.18 -7.33 -2.94
CA PHE A 195 3.61 -7.56 -3.04
C PHE A 195 3.91 -9.02 -3.36
N ALA A 196 4.96 -9.25 -4.15
CA ALA A 196 5.65 -10.53 -4.15
C ALA A 196 6.57 -10.61 -2.91
N GLY A 197 6.97 -11.83 -2.54
CA GLY A 197 7.82 -12.05 -1.37
C GLY A 197 8.50 -13.41 -1.40
N SER A 198 9.48 -13.58 -0.51
CA SER A 198 10.29 -14.79 -0.35
C SER A 198 10.25 -15.31 1.09
N GLY A 199 9.19 -15.01 1.83
CA GLY A 199 9.03 -15.32 3.25
C GLY A 199 8.46 -14.15 4.06
N PRO A 200 8.17 -14.35 5.36
CA PRO A 200 7.68 -13.29 6.23
C PRO A 200 8.62 -12.07 6.25
N ASN A 201 8.06 -10.86 6.23
CA ASN A 201 8.76 -9.58 6.29
C ASN A 201 9.83 -9.37 5.20
N SER A 202 9.62 -9.96 4.02
CA SER A 202 10.56 -9.91 2.89
C SER A 202 10.18 -8.91 1.79
N ARG A 203 9.01 -8.26 1.91
CA ARG A 203 8.47 -7.34 0.91
C ARG A 203 9.43 -6.18 0.70
N SER A 204 9.74 -5.85 -0.55
CA SER A 204 10.59 -4.70 -0.89
C SER A 204 9.96 -3.81 -1.97
N THR A 205 10.03 -4.25 -3.23
CA THR A 205 9.64 -3.45 -4.41
C THR A 205 8.86 -4.24 -5.45
N GLU A 206 9.03 -5.56 -5.51
CA GLU A 206 8.33 -6.41 -6.46
C GLU A 206 6.87 -6.61 -6.07
N MET A 207 6.00 -6.41 -7.04
CA MET A 207 4.55 -6.40 -6.88
C MET A 207 3.91 -7.10 -8.06
N PHE A 208 2.68 -7.57 -7.88
CA PHE A 208 1.89 -8.13 -8.96
C PHE A 208 0.49 -7.56 -8.97
N VAL A 209 -0.09 -7.49 -10.17
CA VAL A 209 -1.53 -7.28 -10.39
C VAL A 209 -2.16 -8.60 -10.83
N VAL A 210 -3.28 -8.96 -10.22
CA VAL A 210 -4.04 -10.16 -10.62
C VAL A 210 -4.66 -9.95 -12.00
N MET A 211 -4.46 -10.92 -12.89
CA MET A 211 -4.90 -10.83 -14.28
C MET A 211 -6.42 -11.06 -14.42
N PRO A 212 -7.06 -10.59 -15.51
CA PRO A 212 -8.43 -10.97 -15.83
C PRO A 212 -8.54 -12.48 -16.09
N GLU A 213 -9.76 -13.01 -15.94
CA GLU A 213 -10.08 -14.44 -16.12
C GLU A 213 -9.32 -15.40 -15.18
N THR A 214 -8.75 -14.91 -14.07
CA THR A 214 -8.16 -15.78 -13.04
C THR A 214 -9.23 -16.64 -12.38
N SER A 215 -9.01 -17.96 -12.39
CA SER A 215 -9.96 -18.93 -11.85
C SER A 215 -10.21 -18.74 -10.36
N ARG A 216 -11.39 -19.15 -9.88
CA ARG A 216 -11.73 -19.07 -8.44
C ARG A 216 -10.74 -19.84 -7.56
N HIS A 217 -10.25 -20.99 -8.02
CA HIS A 217 -9.24 -21.76 -7.30
C HIS A 217 -7.96 -20.95 -7.11
N GLN A 218 -7.47 -20.31 -8.17
CA GLN A 218 -6.27 -19.48 -8.11
C GLN A 218 -6.48 -18.20 -7.28
N LEU A 219 -7.66 -17.58 -7.35
CA LEU A 219 -7.99 -16.42 -6.51
C LEU A 219 -7.97 -16.75 -5.02
N ASN A 220 -8.35 -17.99 -4.65
CA ASN A 220 -8.35 -18.42 -3.25
C ASN A 220 -6.92 -18.71 -2.73
N ALA A 221 -5.96 -18.99 -3.62
CA ALA A 221 -4.56 -19.21 -3.24
C ALA A 221 -3.79 -17.90 -2.97
N PHE A 222 -4.24 -16.78 -3.56
CA PHE A 222 -3.67 -15.48 -3.23
C PHE A 222 -4.06 -15.03 -1.82
N GLY A 223 -3.10 -14.46 -1.10
CA GLY A 223 -3.32 -13.98 0.27
C GLY A 223 -3.13 -15.05 1.34
N GLU A 224 -2.79 -16.29 0.96
CA GLU A 224 -2.37 -17.33 1.91
C GLU A 224 -1.00 -17.02 2.52
N ASN A 225 -0.17 -16.25 1.80
CA ASN A 225 1.11 -15.79 2.29
C ASN A 225 1.00 -14.43 3.01
N PRO A 226 1.73 -14.19 4.11
CA PRO A 226 1.61 -12.96 4.89
C PRO A 226 2.06 -11.70 4.14
N TRP A 227 2.87 -11.84 3.08
CA TRP A 227 3.28 -10.72 2.23
C TRP A 227 2.24 -10.30 1.17
N GLU A 228 1.19 -11.09 0.97
CA GLU A 228 0.21 -10.91 -0.11
C GLU A 228 -1.03 -10.11 0.33
N THR A 229 -0.97 -9.31 1.38
CA THR A 229 -2.08 -8.41 1.71
C THR A 229 -2.27 -7.38 0.59
N PRO A 230 -3.44 -7.32 -0.07
CA PRO A 230 -3.66 -6.39 -1.18
C PRO A 230 -3.70 -4.94 -0.68
N PHE A 231 -3.11 -4.03 -1.46
CA PHE A 231 -3.01 -2.61 -1.11
C PHE A 231 -3.61 -1.68 -2.17
N ALA A 232 -3.88 -2.15 -3.38
CA ALA A 232 -4.47 -1.35 -4.45
C ALA A 232 -5.32 -2.19 -5.39
N VAL A 233 -6.15 -1.50 -6.20
CA VAL A 233 -6.97 -2.10 -7.25
C VAL A 233 -6.81 -1.28 -8.53
N ALA A 234 -6.51 -1.95 -9.64
CA ALA A 234 -6.52 -1.36 -10.98
C ALA A 234 -7.95 -1.01 -11.42
N ASP A 235 -8.11 0.01 -12.27
CA ASP A 235 -9.43 0.36 -12.79
C ASP A 235 -10.05 -0.74 -13.62
N ASP A 236 -11.38 -0.82 -13.58
CA ASP A 236 -12.18 -1.69 -14.44
C ASP A 236 -11.84 -1.56 -15.93
N ASP A 237 -11.61 -0.35 -16.43
CA ASP A 237 -11.21 -0.12 -17.82
C ASP A 237 -9.81 -0.68 -18.10
N ALA A 238 -8.87 -0.51 -17.18
CA ALA A 238 -7.54 -1.07 -17.30
C ALA A 238 -7.57 -2.61 -17.23
N ILE A 239 -8.38 -3.19 -16.35
CA ILE A 239 -8.59 -4.63 -16.25
C ILE A 239 -9.13 -5.20 -17.57
N ARG A 240 -10.10 -4.54 -18.19
CA ARG A 240 -10.73 -5.01 -19.44
C ARG A 240 -9.88 -4.78 -20.68
N SER A 241 -9.16 -3.67 -20.77
CA SER A 241 -8.54 -3.22 -22.02
C SER A 241 -7.02 -3.15 -21.99
N VAL A 242 -6.40 -3.01 -20.82
CA VAL A 242 -4.96 -2.82 -20.70
C VAL A 242 -4.23 -4.07 -20.24
N LEU A 243 -4.69 -4.73 -19.18
CA LEU A 243 -4.06 -5.96 -18.68
C LEU A 243 -3.97 -7.07 -19.75
N PRO A 244 -5.01 -7.35 -20.57
CA PRO A 244 -4.91 -8.34 -21.64
C PRO A 244 -3.84 -8.02 -22.70
N MET A 245 -3.49 -6.75 -22.87
CA MET A 245 -2.49 -6.28 -23.83
C MET A 245 -1.05 -6.46 -23.34
N LEU A 246 -0.86 -6.78 -22.06
CA LEU A 246 0.45 -7.09 -21.48
C LEU A 246 0.91 -8.51 -21.83
N VAL A 247 -0.03 -9.39 -22.20
CA VAL A 247 0.25 -10.80 -22.52
C VAL A 247 1.22 -10.89 -23.69
N ASN A 248 2.29 -11.64 -23.49
CA ASN A 248 3.36 -11.89 -24.45
C ASN A 248 3.64 -13.40 -24.56
N SER A 249 4.57 -13.76 -25.44
CA SER A 249 4.97 -15.14 -25.73
C SER A 249 5.81 -15.82 -24.63
N TYR A 250 6.39 -15.05 -23.70
CA TYR A 250 7.39 -15.54 -22.75
C TYR A 250 6.77 -16.22 -21.53
N GLY A 251 5.66 -15.67 -21.02
CA GLY A 251 4.90 -16.25 -19.91
C GLY A 251 5.60 -16.14 -18.55
N ASP A 252 5.74 -17.27 -17.87
CA ASP A 252 6.33 -17.36 -16.52
C ASP A 252 7.87 -17.29 -16.56
N MET A 253 8.51 -17.00 -15.43
CA MET A 253 9.95 -17.07 -15.25
C MET A 253 10.47 -18.51 -15.24
N PRO A 254 11.77 -18.76 -15.48
CA PRO A 254 12.34 -20.10 -15.41
C PRO A 254 12.23 -20.69 -13.99
N PRO A 255 12.05 -22.02 -13.85
CA PRO A 255 11.93 -23.01 -14.93
C PRO A 255 10.51 -23.17 -15.49
N TRP A 256 9.53 -22.41 -15.02
CA TRP A 256 8.11 -22.60 -15.35
C TRP A 256 7.68 -21.99 -16.69
N GLY A 257 8.49 -21.08 -17.24
CA GLY A 257 8.23 -20.48 -18.54
C GLY A 257 9.50 -19.92 -19.18
N GLY A 258 9.30 -19.28 -20.34
CA GLY A 258 10.36 -18.67 -21.14
C GLY A 258 10.61 -17.21 -20.80
N GLY A 259 10.04 -16.68 -19.72
CA GLY A 259 10.18 -15.32 -19.23
C GLY A 259 11.57 -14.97 -18.72
N PRO A 260 11.82 -13.69 -18.43
CA PRO A 260 13.03 -13.24 -17.76
C PRO A 260 13.28 -13.92 -16.41
N ASP A 261 14.54 -14.23 -16.12
CA ASP A 261 14.99 -14.63 -14.78
C ASP A 261 15.17 -13.37 -13.91
N PRO A 262 14.41 -13.19 -12.82
CA PRO A 262 14.50 -12.01 -11.97
C PRO A 262 15.91 -11.74 -11.43
N GLN A 263 16.70 -12.78 -11.13
CA GLN A 263 18.06 -12.58 -10.62
C GLN A 263 18.95 -11.89 -11.65
N LYS A 264 18.82 -12.25 -12.93
CA LYS A 264 19.56 -11.61 -14.02
C LYS A 264 19.10 -10.17 -14.27
N ILE A 265 17.83 -9.85 -14.04
CA ILE A 265 17.34 -8.46 -14.16
C ILE A 265 18.04 -7.56 -13.13
N TYR A 266 18.30 -8.07 -11.93
CA TYR A 266 18.99 -7.31 -10.89
C TYR A 266 20.47 -7.04 -11.19
N GLU A 267 21.12 -7.82 -12.05
CA GLU A 267 22.50 -7.58 -12.46
C GLU A 267 22.64 -6.25 -13.22
N ARG A 268 23.86 -5.69 -13.30
CA ARG A 268 24.10 -4.38 -13.93
C ARG A 268 23.62 -4.32 -15.38
N GLY A 269 23.82 -5.39 -16.16
CA GLY A 269 23.36 -5.52 -17.55
C GLY A 269 21.95 -6.08 -17.72
N GLY A 270 21.18 -6.22 -16.63
CA GLY A 270 19.87 -6.88 -16.65
C GLY A 270 18.87 -6.23 -17.61
N TYR A 271 18.82 -4.90 -17.67
CA TYR A 271 17.93 -4.18 -18.60
C TYR A 271 18.40 -4.22 -20.05
N ASP A 272 19.71 -4.29 -20.32
CA ASP A 272 20.22 -4.52 -21.67
C ASP A 272 19.80 -5.90 -22.19
N MET A 273 19.85 -6.91 -21.30
CA MET A 273 19.34 -8.25 -21.57
C MET A 273 17.83 -8.24 -21.83
N LEU A 274 17.03 -7.52 -21.03
CA LEU A 274 15.59 -7.39 -21.28
C LEU A 274 15.29 -6.79 -22.66
N HIS A 275 15.98 -5.72 -23.05
CA HIS A 275 15.76 -5.09 -24.36
C HIS A 275 16.14 -5.98 -25.53
N ARG A 276 17.19 -6.78 -25.39
CA ARG A 276 17.69 -7.66 -26.47
C ARG A 276 16.88 -8.94 -26.58
N ASP A 277 16.63 -9.61 -25.45
CA ASP A 277 16.12 -10.98 -25.42
C ASP A 277 14.59 -11.01 -25.21
N PHE A 278 14.01 -9.93 -24.69
CA PHE A 278 12.58 -9.84 -24.36
C PHE A 278 11.88 -8.57 -24.93
N PRO A 279 12.01 -8.28 -26.24
CA PRO A 279 11.49 -7.05 -26.86
C PRO A 279 9.96 -6.90 -26.80
N GLU A 280 9.20 -7.97 -26.54
CA GLU A 280 7.73 -7.91 -26.41
C GLU A 280 7.27 -7.46 -25.02
N LEU A 281 8.15 -7.29 -24.02
CA LEU A 281 7.72 -6.88 -22.69
C LEU A 281 7.11 -5.48 -22.70
N ALA A 282 5.99 -5.35 -21.99
CA ALA A 282 5.47 -4.05 -21.62
C ALA A 282 6.29 -3.46 -20.48
N ARG A 283 6.30 -2.13 -20.38
CA ARG A 283 6.89 -1.38 -19.27
C ARG A 283 6.00 -0.23 -18.87
N PHE A 284 6.13 0.21 -17.64
CA PHE A 284 5.66 1.53 -17.25
C PHE A 284 6.60 2.58 -17.85
N GLU A 285 6.11 3.48 -18.69
CA GLU A 285 6.87 4.69 -19.05
C GLU A 285 6.96 5.61 -17.84
N THR A 286 5.84 5.79 -17.15
CA THR A 286 5.75 6.60 -15.92
C THR A 286 4.69 6.03 -15.00
N CYS A 287 4.85 6.24 -13.69
CA CYS A 287 3.79 6.13 -12.70
C CYS A 287 3.78 7.38 -11.82
N ARG A 288 2.62 8.00 -11.62
CA ARG A 288 2.49 9.26 -10.85
C ARG A 288 1.31 9.21 -9.91
N VAL A 289 1.50 9.69 -8.68
CA VAL A 289 0.37 10.04 -7.80
C VAL A 289 -0.38 11.20 -8.45
N LYS A 290 -1.71 11.12 -8.52
CA LYS A 290 -2.58 12.18 -9.05
C LYS A 290 -2.85 13.25 -7.98
N GLU A 291 -1.78 13.72 -7.35
CA GLU A 291 -1.71 14.84 -6.41
C GLU A 291 -0.54 15.76 -6.85
N ARG A 292 -0.27 16.88 -6.15
CA ARG A 292 0.89 17.71 -6.51
C ARG A 292 2.17 16.86 -6.40
N PRO A 293 3.11 16.99 -7.36
CA PRO A 293 4.33 16.23 -7.34
C PRO A 293 5.23 16.68 -6.18
N MET A 294 5.94 15.72 -5.59
CA MET A 294 7.01 16.02 -4.63
C MET A 294 8.03 16.98 -5.30
N PRO A 295 8.54 18.00 -4.58
CA PRO A 295 9.59 18.87 -5.09
C PRO A 295 10.78 18.08 -5.66
N ALA A 296 11.39 18.59 -6.73
CA ALA A 296 12.44 17.88 -7.46
C ALA A 296 13.64 17.49 -6.57
N LYS A 297 14.15 16.26 -6.77
CA LYS A 297 15.21 15.60 -6.00
C LYS A 297 16.48 16.43 -5.77
N ALA A 298 17.08 16.27 -4.60
CA ALA A 298 18.54 16.30 -4.43
C ALA A 298 19.11 14.89 -4.68
N ARG A 299 20.31 14.77 -5.27
CA ARG A 299 20.97 13.49 -5.63
C ARG A 299 21.23 12.52 -4.46
N ARG A 300 21.03 12.93 -3.20
CA ARG A 300 21.40 12.18 -2.00
C ARG A 300 20.27 11.35 -1.38
N ASP A 301 19.05 11.46 -1.92
CA ASP A 301 17.86 10.76 -1.39
C ASP A 301 17.51 9.49 -2.20
N LEU A 302 18.53 8.87 -2.81
CA LEU A 302 18.45 7.62 -3.55
C LEU A 302 18.83 6.43 -2.69
#